data_AF-A0A964JTZ9-F1
#
_entry.id   AF-A0A964JTZ9-F1
#
_cell.length_a   1.000
_cell.length_b   1.000
_cell.length_c   1.000
_cell.angle_alpha   90.00
_cell.angle_beta   90.00
_cell.angle_gamma   90.00
#
_symmetry.space_group_name_H-M   'P 1'
#
loop_
_entity.id
_entity.type
_entity.pdbx_description
1 polymer ?
#
loop_
_entity_poly.entity_id
_entity_poly.type
_entity_poly.pdbx_seq_one_letter_code
_entity_poly.pdbx_strand_id
1 'polypeptide(L)'
;MGVTGPFGTYEHMSLGVRLLYFAVLGVLNWLQVIALAAWFGRIEPIDRWPVAGRMALVGLLASVPGTAEIFLVNAWVGRPIQLSALPTLFPENAFLTIVISVVIGLFVEQRLHANADAERARVAALPQAQPDAPGPTSPDFFRRIPPALGRDLLALEMEDHYLRIHTVLGSDLILLRLRDALVELGSERGRQVHRSWWVAEGAVASVERSDGRLVLKLRNGVNVPVSKTFRDQVKSTGWLD
;
A
#
# COMPACT_ATOMS: atom_id res chain seq x y z
N MET A 1 -15.97 20.08 -19.94
CA MET A 1 -16.59 19.21 -20.96
C MET A 1 -18.07 19.53 -21.21
N GLY A 2 -18.97 19.55 -20.22
CA GLY A 2 -20.40 19.84 -20.46
C GLY A 2 -20.72 21.23 -21.04
N VAL A 3 -19.95 22.24 -20.63
CA VAL A 3 -20.06 23.62 -21.14
C VAL A 3 -19.36 23.80 -22.48
N THR A 4 -18.38 22.98 -22.87
CA THR A 4 -17.65 23.15 -24.14
C THR A 4 -18.26 22.34 -25.28
N GLY A 5 -19.17 21.40 -24.99
CA GLY A 5 -19.89 20.56 -25.94
C GLY A 5 -19.03 19.95 -27.06
N PRO A 6 -17.90 19.28 -26.73
CA PRO A 6 -17.06 18.61 -27.73
C PRO A 6 -17.86 17.52 -28.47
N PHE A 7 -17.39 17.13 -29.66
CA PHE A 7 -18.05 16.16 -30.55
C PHE A 7 -19.41 16.61 -31.11
N GLY A 8 -19.64 17.92 -31.25
CA GLY A 8 -20.91 18.45 -31.78
C GLY A 8 -22.10 18.26 -30.83
N THR A 9 -21.86 17.99 -29.55
CA THR A 9 -22.92 17.81 -28.54
C THR A 9 -23.66 19.12 -28.22
N TYR A 10 -23.06 20.27 -28.57
CA TYR A 10 -23.63 21.60 -28.36
C TYR A 10 -24.95 21.86 -29.09
N GLU A 11 -25.05 21.39 -30.33
CA GLU A 11 -26.16 21.70 -31.23
C GLU A 11 -27.40 20.83 -30.96
N HIS A 12 -27.24 19.76 -30.19
CA HIS A 12 -28.13 18.60 -30.30
C HIS A 12 -28.51 17.95 -28.97
N MET A 13 -27.86 18.34 -27.87
CA MET A 13 -28.19 17.87 -26.53
C MET A 13 -28.51 19.07 -25.63
N SER A 14 -29.55 18.95 -24.79
CA SER A 14 -29.76 19.91 -23.72
C SER A 14 -28.57 19.88 -22.75
N LEU A 15 -28.34 20.98 -22.03
CA LEU A 15 -27.22 21.08 -21.10
C LEU A 15 -27.22 19.93 -20.07
N GLY A 16 -28.40 19.55 -19.57
CA GLY A 16 -28.53 18.46 -18.59
C GLY A 16 -28.10 17.10 -19.14
N VAL A 17 -28.45 16.78 -20.39
CA VAL A 17 -28.05 15.52 -21.05
C VAL A 17 -26.54 15.49 -21.28
N ARG A 18 -25.93 16.61 -21.67
CA ARG A 18 -24.47 16.72 -21.82
C ARG A 18 -23.74 16.50 -20.50
N LEU A 19 -24.23 17.10 -19.42
CA LEU A 19 -23.63 16.93 -18.10
C LEU A 19 -23.67 15.48 -17.66
N LEU A 20 -24.81 14.80 -17.83
CA LEU A 20 -24.93 13.37 -17.52
C LEU A 20 -24.01 12.51 -18.40
N TYR A 21 -23.99 12.77 -19.71
CA TYR A 21 -23.15 12.07 -20.68
C TYR A 21 -21.66 12.14 -20.30
N PHE A 22 -21.13 13.34 -20.04
CA PHE A 22 -19.73 13.52 -19.66
C PHE A 22 -19.44 13.03 -18.24
N ALA A 23 -20.40 13.07 -17.33
CA ALA A 23 -20.24 12.53 -15.98
C ALA A 23 -20.10 11.00 -16.02
N VAL A 24 -20.95 10.31 -16.79
CA VAL A 24 -20.89 8.83 -16.91
C VAL A 24 -19.57 8.39 -17.54
N LEU A 25 -19.18 8.98 -18.67
CA LEU A 25 -17.90 8.67 -19.32
C LEU A 25 -16.71 9.01 -18.42
N GLY A 26 -16.77 10.13 -17.71
CA GLY A 26 -15.75 10.52 -16.75
C GLY A 26 -15.60 9.51 -15.62
N VAL A 27 -16.71 9.10 -15.00
CA VAL A 27 -16.72 8.12 -13.91
C VAL A 27 -16.20 6.76 -14.38
N LEU A 28 -16.63 6.28 -15.55
CA LEU A 28 -16.15 5.00 -16.10
C LEU A 28 -14.65 5.01 -16.36
N ASN A 29 -14.14 6.05 -17.02
CA ASN A 29 -12.70 6.20 -17.26
C ASN A 29 -11.93 6.28 -15.93
N TRP A 30 -12.44 7.02 -14.93
CA TRP A 30 -11.80 7.09 -13.62
C TRP A 30 -11.77 5.75 -12.88
N LEU A 31 -12.85 4.96 -12.95
CA LEU A 31 -12.87 3.62 -12.37
C LEU A 31 -11.82 2.72 -13.03
N GLN A 32 -11.63 2.84 -14.34
CA GLN A 32 -10.59 2.10 -15.08
C GLN A 32 -9.18 2.52 -14.64
N VAL A 33 -8.91 3.82 -14.53
CA VAL A 33 -7.63 4.35 -14.04
C VAL A 33 -7.34 3.84 -12.62
N ILE A 34 -8.32 3.89 -11.71
CA ILE A 34 -8.18 3.40 -10.34
C ILE A 34 -7.92 1.89 -10.32
N ALA A 35 -8.67 1.11 -11.08
CA ALA A 35 -8.51 -0.34 -11.14
C ALA A 35 -7.13 -0.74 -11.68
N LEU A 36 -6.66 -0.09 -12.75
CA LEU A 36 -5.34 -0.31 -13.33
C LEU A 36 -4.21 0.12 -12.38
N ALA A 37 -4.34 1.29 -11.72
CA ALA A 37 -3.37 1.74 -10.73
C ALA A 37 -3.29 0.77 -9.53
N ALA A 38 -4.43 0.31 -9.02
CA ALA A 38 -4.50 -0.66 -7.93
C ALA A 38 -3.92 -2.03 -8.33
N TRP A 39 -4.15 -2.46 -9.57
CA TRP A 39 -3.55 -3.68 -10.09
C TRP A 39 -2.03 -3.56 -10.23
N PHE A 40 -1.54 -2.45 -10.77
CA PHE A 40 -0.11 -2.20 -10.94
C PHE A 40 0.63 -2.07 -9.62
N GLY A 41 -0.02 -1.54 -8.57
CA GLY A 41 0.53 -1.53 -7.21
C GLY A 41 0.76 -2.93 -6.62
N ARG A 42 0.16 -3.99 -7.19
CA ARG A 42 0.42 -5.39 -6.77
C ARG A 42 1.61 -6.02 -7.50
N ILE A 43 2.18 -5.35 -8.50
CA ILE A 43 3.25 -5.87 -9.35
C ILE A 43 4.58 -5.23 -8.88
N GLU A 44 5.37 -5.99 -8.12
CA GLU A 44 6.59 -5.52 -7.45
C GLU A 44 7.60 -4.78 -8.36
N PRO A 45 7.85 -5.21 -9.62
CA PRO A 45 8.73 -4.48 -10.53
C PRO A 45 8.22 -3.09 -10.93
N ILE A 46 6.89 -2.91 -11.02
CA ILE A 46 6.25 -1.66 -11.46
C ILE A 46 6.13 -0.68 -10.30
N ASP A 47 6.02 -1.17 -9.07
CA ASP A 47 5.98 -0.32 -7.88
C ASP A 47 7.28 0.45 -7.63
N ARG A 48 8.41 -0.06 -8.14
CA ARG A 48 9.72 0.62 -8.08
C ARG A 48 9.88 1.76 -9.10
N TRP A 49 8.96 1.91 -10.04
CA TRP A 49 9.04 2.98 -11.04
C TRP A 49 8.68 4.33 -10.41
N PRO A 50 9.23 5.45 -10.91
CA PRO A 50 8.75 6.77 -10.55
C PRO A 50 7.24 6.87 -10.76
N VAL A 51 6.50 7.47 -9.82
CA VAL A 51 5.04 7.56 -9.88
C VAL A 51 4.55 8.19 -11.18
N ALA A 52 5.25 9.20 -11.69
CA ALA A 52 4.95 9.78 -12.99
C ALA A 52 5.00 8.76 -14.14
N GLY A 53 6.02 7.89 -14.17
CA GLY A 53 6.15 6.84 -15.20
C GLY A 53 5.07 5.78 -15.10
N ARG A 54 4.78 5.31 -13.88
CA ARG A 54 3.69 4.35 -13.62
C ARG A 54 2.33 4.92 -14.03
N MET A 55 2.03 6.14 -13.64
CA MET A 55 0.74 6.78 -13.91
C MET A 55 0.58 7.18 -15.37
N ALA A 56 1.68 7.50 -16.08
CA ALA A 56 1.64 7.68 -17.51
C ALA A 56 1.28 6.37 -18.24
N LEU A 57 1.86 5.24 -17.81
CA LEU A 57 1.50 3.93 -18.37
C LEU A 57 0.04 3.56 -18.07
N VAL A 58 -0.41 3.77 -16.84
CA VAL A 58 -1.83 3.57 -16.45
C VAL A 58 -2.75 4.42 -17.31
N GLY A 59 -2.46 5.71 -17.49
CA GLY A 59 -3.26 6.62 -18.30
C GLY A 59 -3.32 6.22 -19.78
N LEU A 60 -2.19 5.75 -20.33
CA LEU A 60 -2.12 5.24 -21.71
C LEU A 60 -2.94 3.94 -21.87
N LEU A 61 -2.91 3.04 -20.89
CA LEU A 61 -3.69 1.81 -20.95
C LEU A 61 -5.18 2.07 -20.76
N ALA A 62 -5.54 3.01 -19.88
CA ALA A 62 -6.93 3.44 -19.67
C ALA A 62 -7.51 4.17 -20.88
N SER A 63 -6.68 4.84 -21.69
CA SER A 63 -7.18 5.54 -22.87
C SER A 63 -7.68 4.62 -23.98
N VAL A 64 -7.25 3.36 -24.02
CA VAL A 64 -7.74 2.36 -25.00
C VAL A 64 -9.23 2.05 -24.80
N PRO A 65 -9.69 1.54 -23.64
CA PRO A 65 -11.11 1.35 -23.39
C PRO A 65 -11.87 2.69 -23.35
N GLY A 66 -11.27 3.76 -22.82
CA GLY A 66 -11.89 5.09 -22.82
C GLY A 66 -12.20 5.60 -24.24
N THR A 67 -11.31 5.38 -25.21
CA THR A 67 -11.61 5.73 -26.61
C THR A 67 -12.70 4.82 -27.18
N ALA A 68 -12.69 3.52 -26.90
CA ALA A 68 -13.75 2.61 -27.34
C ALA A 68 -15.14 3.02 -26.79
N GLU A 69 -15.21 3.45 -25.53
CA GLU A 69 -16.44 3.97 -24.91
C GLU A 69 -16.98 5.19 -25.64
N ILE A 70 -16.12 6.12 -26.06
CA ILE A 70 -16.55 7.27 -26.86
C ILE A 70 -17.25 6.79 -28.14
N PHE A 71 -16.70 5.83 -28.86
CA PHE A 71 -17.33 5.26 -30.06
C PHE A 71 -18.65 4.55 -29.74
N LEU A 72 -18.68 3.72 -28.69
CA LEU A 72 -19.86 2.95 -28.28
C LEU A 72 -21.02 3.85 -27.86
N VAL A 73 -20.76 4.84 -27.01
CA VAL A 73 -21.82 5.74 -26.53
C VAL A 73 -22.33 6.62 -27.68
N ASN A 74 -21.44 7.11 -28.56
CA ASN A 74 -21.88 7.87 -29.73
C ASN A 74 -22.72 7.02 -30.69
N ALA A 75 -22.35 5.75 -30.92
CA ALA A 75 -23.15 4.81 -31.70
C ALA A 75 -24.52 4.56 -31.05
N TRP A 76 -24.57 4.37 -29.72
CA TRP A 76 -25.80 4.14 -28.97
C TRP A 76 -26.77 5.33 -29.00
N VAL A 77 -26.25 6.56 -28.97
CA VAL A 77 -27.04 7.79 -29.11
C VAL A 77 -27.45 8.05 -30.58
N GLY A 78 -27.21 7.09 -31.48
CA GLY A 78 -27.60 7.17 -32.89
C GLY A 78 -26.67 8.00 -33.76
N ARG A 79 -25.42 8.23 -33.31
CA ARG A 79 -24.42 9.07 -33.98
C ARG A 79 -23.07 8.39 -34.07
N PRO A 80 -22.96 7.26 -34.79
CA PRO A 80 -21.71 6.54 -34.89
C PRO A 80 -20.60 7.45 -35.43
N ILE A 81 -19.51 7.56 -34.67
CA ILE A 81 -18.29 8.21 -35.12
C ILE A 81 -17.61 7.26 -36.12
N GLN A 82 -17.15 7.79 -37.25
CA GLN A 82 -16.43 7.00 -38.24
C GLN A 82 -15.06 6.57 -37.70
N LEU A 83 -14.66 5.33 -37.97
CA LEU A 83 -13.36 4.79 -37.55
C LEU A 83 -12.16 5.59 -38.09
N SER A 84 -12.34 6.34 -39.17
CA SER A 84 -11.35 7.27 -39.72
C SER A 84 -10.97 8.40 -38.75
N ALA A 85 -11.78 8.69 -37.73
CA ALA A 85 -11.48 9.66 -36.68
C ALA A 85 -10.57 9.10 -35.57
N LEU A 86 -10.26 7.79 -35.58
CA LEU A 86 -9.43 7.16 -34.55
C LEU A 86 -8.02 7.77 -34.43
N PRO A 87 -7.31 8.11 -35.54
CA PRO A 87 -5.98 8.73 -35.47
C PRO A 87 -5.95 10.11 -34.82
N THR A 88 -7.08 10.81 -34.74
CA THR A 88 -7.17 12.12 -34.07
C THR A 88 -7.68 11.99 -32.64
N LEU A 89 -8.73 11.18 -32.44
CA LEU A 89 -9.38 11.02 -31.13
C LEU A 89 -8.53 10.25 -30.11
N PHE A 90 -7.83 9.21 -30.56
CA PHE A 90 -7.04 8.40 -29.64
C PHE A 90 -5.87 9.19 -29.03
N PRO A 91 -5.03 9.92 -29.79
CA PRO A 91 -3.94 10.71 -29.20
C PRO A 91 -4.43 11.82 -28.26
N GLU A 92 -5.53 12.51 -28.59
CA GLU A 92 -6.10 13.54 -27.73
C GLU A 92 -6.59 12.95 -26.39
N ASN A 93 -7.34 11.85 -26.45
CA ASN A 93 -7.82 11.16 -25.25
C ASN A 93 -6.68 10.58 -24.42
N ALA A 94 -5.70 9.96 -25.07
CA ALA A 94 -4.51 9.41 -24.43
C ALA A 94 -3.71 10.52 -23.74
N PHE A 95 -3.43 11.62 -24.42
CA PHE A 95 -2.72 12.75 -23.85
C PHE A 95 -3.44 13.30 -22.61
N LEU A 96 -4.74 13.56 -22.72
CA LEU A 96 -5.52 14.09 -21.60
C LEU A 96 -5.53 13.12 -20.41
N THR A 97 -5.77 11.83 -20.67
CA THR A 97 -5.83 10.80 -19.63
C THR A 97 -4.48 10.61 -18.95
N ILE A 98 -3.38 10.63 -19.71
CA ILE A 98 -2.01 10.57 -19.18
C ILE A 98 -1.71 11.77 -18.29
N VAL A 99 -1.93 12.99 -18.79
CA VAL A 99 -1.64 14.22 -18.05
C VAL A 99 -2.41 14.25 -16.74
N ILE A 100 -3.72 13.97 -16.79
CA ILE A 100 -4.57 13.92 -15.61
C ILE A 100 -4.12 12.83 -14.63
N SER A 101 -3.84 11.62 -15.12
CA SER A 101 -3.39 10.49 -14.29
C SER A 101 -2.08 10.81 -13.58
N VAL A 102 -1.12 11.42 -14.27
CA VAL A 102 0.16 11.83 -13.69
C VAL A 102 -0.04 12.91 -12.64
N VAL A 103 -0.82 13.96 -12.93
CA VAL A 103 -1.07 15.05 -11.98
C VAL A 103 -1.75 14.52 -10.70
N ILE A 104 -2.78 13.68 -10.83
CA ILE A 104 -3.44 13.08 -9.68
C ILE A 104 -2.49 12.14 -8.93
N GLY A 105 -1.73 11.31 -9.65
CA GLY A 105 -0.74 10.41 -9.05
C GLY A 105 0.28 11.15 -8.19
N LEU A 106 0.86 12.22 -8.73
CA LEU A 106 1.80 13.07 -8.01
C LEU A 106 1.14 13.79 -6.82
N PHE A 107 -0.09 14.27 -6.98
CA PHE A 107 -0.82 14.90 -5.89
C PHE A 107 -1.12 13.91 -4.75
N VAL A 108 -1.55 12.70 -5.08
CA VAL A 108 -1.80 11.62 -4.10
C VAL A 108 -0.49 11.23 -3.40
N GLU A 109 0.60 11.05 -4.15
CA GLU A 109 1.92 10.77 -3.59
C GLU A 109 2.38 11.88 -2.63
N GLN A 110 2.28 13.15 -3.02
CA GLN A 110 2.60 14.29 -2.16
C GLN A 110 1.74 14.32 -0.91
N ARG A 111 0.43 14.05 -1.02
CA ARG A 111 -0.48 13.97 0.13
C ARG A 111 -0.12 12.83 1.07
N LEU A 112 0.22 11.66 0.54
CA LEU A 112 0.63 10.51 1.33
C LEU A 112 1.93 10.80 2.08
N HIS A 113 2.91 11.41 1.42
CA HIS A 113 4.15 11.85 2.08
C HIS A 113 3.89 12.91 3.14
N ALA A 114 3.10 13.94 2.85
CA ALA A 114 2.75 14.98 3.81
C ALA A 114 2.01 14.42 5.03
N ASN A 115 1.09 13.48 4.83
CA ASN A 115 0.38 12.80 5.92
C ASN A 115 1.34 11.93 6.75
N ALA A 116 2.26 11.22 6.09
CA ALA A 116 3.29 10.43 6.78
C ALA A 116 4.21 11.32 7.62
N ASP A 117 4.61 12.49 7.10
CA ASP A 117 5.44 13.45 7.82
C ASP A 117 4.69 14.13 8.97
N ALA A 118 3.41 14.45 8.78
CA ALA A 118 2.56 14.98 9.85
C ALA A 118 2.36 13.97 10.97
N GLU A 119 2.17 12.69 10.64
CA GLU A 119 2.08 11.63 11.65
C GLU A 119 3.42 11.41 12.35
N ARG A 120 4.55 11.43 11.63
CA ARG A 120 5.90 11.42 12.23
C ARG A 120 6.10 12.58 13.21
N ALA A 121 5.68 13.79 12.85
CA ALA A 121 5.78 14.97 13.71
C ALA A 121 4.86 14.88 14.94
N ARG A 122 3.62 14.40 14.77
CA ARG A 122 2.69 14.15 15.87
C ARG A 122 3.24 13.11 16.86
N VAL A 123 3.84 12.03 16.34
CA VAL A 123 4.48 10.98 17.14
C VAL A 123 5.70 11.53 17.90
N ALA A 124 6.49 12.41 17.28
CA ALA A 124 7.62 13.07 17.94
C ALA A 124 7.20 14.02 19.08
N ALA A 125 5.99 14.59 19.00
CA ALA A 125 5.45 15.52 20.01
C ALA A 125 4.77 14.85 21.21
N LEU A 126 4.58 13.51 21.19
CA LEU A 126 4.02 12.79 22.34
C LEU A 126 5.00 12.83 23.52
N PRO A 127 4.54 13.10 24.76
CA PRO A 127 5.40 13.07 25.94
C PRO A 127 6.13 11.73 26.05
N GLN A 128 7.46 11.75 26.10
CA GLN A 128 8.22 10.56 26.44
C GLN A 128 7.83 10.15 27.86
N ALA A 129 7.24 8.96 28.02
CA ALA A 129 6.98 8.39 29.33
C ALA A 129 8.31 8.35 30.11
N GLN A 130 8.39 9.14 31.18
CA GLN A 130 9.52 9.12 32.10
C GLN A 130 9.66 7.69 32.66
N PRO A 131 10.88 7.13 32.70
CA PRO A 131 11.09 5.74 33.15
C PRO A 131 10.67 5.42 34.59
N ASP A 132 10.32 6.41 35.42
CA ASP A 132 10.28 6.26 36.88
C ASP A 132 8.91 6.54 37.54
N ALA A 133 7.79 6.46 36.81
CA ALA A 133 6.46 6.52 37.44
C ALA A 133 5.88 5.10 37.63
N PRO A 134 5.75 4.58 38.86
CA PRO A 134 5.03 3.34 39.11
C PRO A 134 3.51 3.59 38.99
N GLY A 135 2.98 3.36 37.80
CA GLY A 135 1.54 3.36 37.48
C GLY A 135 1.02 1.95 37.18
N PRO A 136 -0.29 1.69 37.38
CA PRO A 136 -0.85 0.35 37.56
C PRO A 136 -0.91 -0.45 36.25
N THR A 137 -0.59 -1.75 36.37
CA THR A 137 -0.84 -2.88 35.45
C THR A 137 -0.88 -2.53 33.96
N SER A 138 0.25 -2.77 33.29
CA SER A 138 0.48 -2.57 31.85
C SER A 138 -0.72 -2.99 30.98
N PRO A 139 -1.14 -2.16 30.01
CA PRO A 139 -2.18 -2.55 29.05
C PRO A 139 -1.72 -3.78 28.26
N ASP A 140 -2.57 -4.80 28.21
CA ASP A 140 -2.33 -6.06 27.51
C ASP A 140 -2.04 -5.85 26.01
N PHE A 141 -0.85 -6.23 25.55
CA PHE A 141 -0.39 -6.20 24.15
C PHE A 141 -1.46 -6.74 23.20
N PHE A 142 -2.12 -7.84 23.58
CA PHE A 142 -3.10 -8.52 22.75
C PHE A 142 -4.39 -7.72 22.52
N ARG A 143 -4.68 -6.70 23.34
CA ARG A 143 -5.81 -5.78 23.09
C ARG A 143 -5.59 -4.87 21.90
N ARG A 144 -4.34 -4.64 21.50
CA ARG A 144 -3.97 -3.79 20.36
C ARG A 144 -3.90 -4.56 19.05
N ILE A 145 -3.94 -5.89 19.12
CA ILE A 145 -3.88 -6.75 17.94
C ILE A 145 -5.27 -6.81 17.30
N PRO A 146 -5.39 -6.54 15.99
CA PRO A 146 -6.62 -6.77 15.24
C PRO A 146 -7.14 -8.20 15.46
N PRO A 147 -8.44 -8.39 15.78
CA PRO A 147 -9.00 -9.72 16.03
C PRO A 147 -8.79 -10.71 14.88
N ALA A 148 -8.67 -10.20 13.65
CA ALA A 148 -8.44 -10.98 12.44
C ALA A 148 -7.09 -11.72 12.40
N LEU A 149 -6.08 -11.26 13.15
CA LEU A 149 -4.75 -11.89 13.21
C LEU A 149 -4.66 -13.03 14.23
N GLY A 150 -5.69 -13.20 15.06
CA GLY A 150 -5.69 -14.19 16.14
C GLY A 150 -4.64 -13.89 17.23
N ARG A 151 -4.24 -14.93 17.96
CA ARG A 151 -3.27 -14.82 19.08
C ARG A 151 -1.97 -15.60 18.85
N ASP A 152 -1.87 -16.32 17.73
CA ASP A 152 -0.68 -17.11 17.37
C ASP A 152 0.38 -16.23 16.72
N LEU A 153 1.10 -15.51 17.58
CA LEU A 153 2.20 -14.62 17.21
C LEU A 153 3.42 -15.43 16.77
N LEU A 154 3.99 -15.10 15.60
CA LEU A 154 5.20 -15.72 15.07
C LEU A 154 6.41 -14.79 15.21
N ALA A 155 6.26 -13.51 14.87
CA ALA A 155 7.33 -12.53 14.98
C ALA A 155 6.81 -11.09 15.06
N LEU A 156 7.69 -10.20 15.51
CA LEU A 156 7.51 -8.77 15.50
C LEU A 156 8.67 -8.13 14.74
N GLU A 157 8.34 -7.20 13.86
CA GLU A 157 9.29 -6.46 13.03
C GLU A 157 9.08 -4.95 13.20
N MET A 158 10.15 -4.21 13.46
CA MET A 158 10.10 -2.74 13.43
C MET A 158 10.24 -2.24 12.01
N GLU A 159 9.17 -1.62 11.52
CA GLU A 159 9.17 -0.82 10.30
C GLU A 159 9.09 0.65 10.70
N ASP A 160 10.25 1.30 10.72
CA ASP A 160 10.44 2.67 11.19
C ASP A 160 9.94 2.89 12.63
N HIS A 161 8.68 3.30 12.77
CA HIS A 161 8.03 3.67 14.02
C HIS A 161 6.79 2.80 14.32
N TYR A 162 6.53 1.82 13.46
CA TYR A 162 5.45 0.87 13.57
C TYR A 162 6.01 -0.52 13.87
N LEU A 163 5.21 -1.32 14.55
CA LEU A 163 5.51 -2.72 14.81
C LEU A 163 4.62 -3.57 13.90
N ARG A 164 5.22 -4.21 12.91
CA ARG A 164 4.56 -5.25 12.13
C ARG A 164 4.47 -6.51 12.96
N ILE A 165 3.24 -6.98 13.13
CA ILE A 165 2.92 -8.23 13.81
C ILE A 165 2.79 -9.31 12.74
N HIS A 166 3.57 -10.37 12.84
CA HIS A 166 3.47 -11.55 11.98
C HIS A 166 2.78 -12.68 12.75
N THR A 167 1.67 -13.18 12.23
CA THR A 167 0.90 -14.30 12.78
C THR A 167 0.74 -15.41 11.73
N VAL A 168 0.14 -16.54 12.12
CA VAL A 168 -0.22 -17.61 11.17
C VAL A 168 -1.30 -17.15 10.18
N LEU A 169 -2.17 -16.22 10.58
CA LEU A 169 -3.30 -15.75 9.79
C LEU A 169 -2.96 -14.57 8.86
N GLY A 170 -1.83 -13.91 9.08
CA GLY A 170 -1.39 -12.76 8.29
C GLY A 170 -0.48 -11.81 9.06
N SER A 171 -0.30 -10.60 8.54
CA SER A 171 0.44 -9.54 9.23
C SER A 171 -0.31 -8.20 9.21
N ASP A 172 -0.06 -7.37 10.23
CA ASP A 172 -0.60 -6.01 10.30
C ASP A 172 0.35 -5.08 11.09
N LEU A 173 0.17 -3.78 10.96
CA LEU A 173 0.99 -2.75 11.59
C LEU A 173 0.25 -2.14 12.79
N ILE A 174 0.91 -2.09 13.94
CA ILE A 174 0.41 -1.39 15.12
C ILE A 174 1.38 -0.29 15.57
N LEU A 175 0.84 0.77 16.17
CA LEU A 175 1.61 1.84 16.78
C LEU A 175 2.09 1.41 18.18
N LEU A 176 3.22 0.70 18.21
CA LEU A 176 3.90 0.30 19.44
C LEU A 176 5.40 0.18 19.15
N ARG A 177 6.25 0.52 20.13
CA ARG A 177 7.69 0.27 19.97
C ARG A 177 7.98 -1.18 20.32
N LEU A 178 8.94 -1.79 19.61
CA LEU A 178 9.37 -3.16 19.90
C LEU A 178 9.74 -3.33 21.37
N ARG A 179 10.54 -2.42 21.95
CA ARG A 179 10.94 -2.52 23.36
C ARG A 179 9.73 -2.60 24.31
N ASP A 180 8.70 -1.79 24.08
CA ASP A 180 7.50 -1.77 24.93
C ASP A 180 6.70 -3.06 24.74
N ALA A 181 6.56 -3.52 23.49
CA ALA A 181 5.96 -4.81 23.17
C ALA A 181 6.70 -5.98 23.84
N LEU A 182 8.03 -5.94 23.91
CA LEU A 182 8.83 -6.97 24.57
C LEU A 182 8.61 -7.02 26.09
N VAL A 183 8.44 -5.84 26.72
CA VAL A 183 8.11 -5.75 28.15
C VAL A 183 6.73 -6.34 28.41
N GLU A 184 5.75 -6.04 27.54
CA GLU A 184 4.37 -6.57 27.66
C GLU A 184 4.28 -8.08 27.36
N LEU A 185 5.04 -8.60 26.38
CA LEU A 185 5.03 -10.02 26.01
C LEU A 185 5.72 -10.94 27.03
N GLY A 186 6.69 -10.40 27.78
CA GLY A 186 7.51 -11.13 28.74
C GLY A 186 8.61 -11.96 28.09
N SER A 187 9.64 -12.31 28.86
CA SER A 187 10.79 -13.08 28.39
C SER A 187 10.49 -14.55 28.10
N GLU A 188 9.32 -15.07 28.45
CA GLU A 188 9.00 -16.50 28.25
C GLU A 188 8.38 -16.79 26.88
N ARG A 189 7.94 -15.77 26.12
CA ARG A 189 7.21 -16.00 24.86
C ARG A 189 8.08 -16.01 23.59
N GLY A 190 9.36 -15.69 23.70
CA GLY A 190 10.27 -15.60 22.55
C GLY A 190 11.56 -14.83 22.83
N ARG A 191 12.30 -14.51 21.77
CA ARG A 191 13.59 -13.80 21.85
C ARG A 191 13.73 -12.70 20.82
N GLN A 192 14.44 -11.65 21.22
CA GLN A 192 14.88 -10.62 20.29
C GLN A 192 16.07 -11.18 19.49
N VAL A 193 15.98 -11.14 18.16
CA VAL A 193 17.01 -11.68 17.26
C VAL A 193 17.72 -10.59 16.47
N HIS A 194 17.12 -9.39 16.44
CA HIS A 194 17.68 -8.18 15.87
C HIS A 194 17.18 -6.97 16.66
N ARG A 195 17.84 -5.82 16.53
CA ARG A 195 17.35 -4.54 17.10
C ARG A 195 15.93 -4.17 16.63
N SER A 196 15.52 -4.70 15.48
CA SER A 196 14.21 -4.49 14.85
C SER A 196 13.40 -5.78 14.76
N TRP A 197 13.84 -6.90 15.34
CA TRP A 197 13.14 -8.19 15.20
C TRP A 197 13.06 -8.95 16.51
N TRP A 198 11.88 -9.48 16.78
CA TRP A 198 11.63 -10.48 17.81
C TRP A 198 10.87 -11.66 17.23
N VAL A 199 11.18 -12.86 17.70
CA VAL A 199 10.61 -14.12 17.22
C VAL A 199 10.03 -14.88 18.40
N ALA A 200 8.81 -15.38 18.22
CA ALA A 200 8.13 -16.18 19.23
C ALA A 200 8.77 -17.57 19.39
N GLU A 201 8.65 -18.14 20.58
CA GLU A 201 9.12 -19.49 20.84
C GLU A 201 8.32 -20.51 20.01
N GLY A 202 9.04 -21.41 19.33
CA GLY A 202 8.44 -22.38 18.40
C GLY A 202 8.07 -21.82 17.03
N ALA A 203 8.21 -20.51 16.75
CA ALA A 203 7.89 -19.94 15.42
C ALA A 203 8.93 -20.27 14.34
N VAL A 204 10.15 -20.65 14.74
CA VAL A 204 11.25 -21.02 13.84
C VAL A 204 11.01 -22.40 13.23
N ALA A 205 11.08 -22.50 11.91
CA ALA A 205 10.97 -23.74 11.14
C ALA A 205 12.35 -24.28 10.74
N SER A 206 13.27 -23.41 10.32
CA SER A 206 14.65 -23.78 10.02
C SER A 206 15.59 -22.59 10.19
N VAL A 207 16.89 -22.89 10.23
CA VAL A 207 17.95 -21.88 10.30
C VAL A 207 18.89 -22.05 9.12
N GLU A 208 19.17 -20.94 8.43
CA GLU A 208 20.06 -20.92 7.28
C GLU A 208 21.17 -19.89 7.46
N ARG A 209 22.30 -20.14 6.80
CA ARG A 209 23.39 -19.17 6.66
C ARG A 209 23.40 -18.64 5.23
N SER A 210 23.05 -17.38 5.06
CA SER A 210 23.08 -16.69 3.77
C SER A 210 24.06 -15.52 3.84
N ASP A 211 25.05 -15.50 2.94
CA ASP A 211 26.04 -14.42 2.82
C ASP A 211 26.78 -14.08 4.15
N GLY A 212 27.18 -15.12 4.89
CA GLY A 212 27.83 -14.98 6.21
C GLY A 212 26.93 -14.44 7.34
N ARG A 213 25.64 -14.20 7.05
CA ARG A 213 24.61 -13.81 8.00
C ARG A 213 23.71 -14.99 8.31
N LEU A 214 23.17 -14.97 9.51
CA LEU A 214 22.37 -16.06 10.05
C LEU A 214 20.90 -15.63 9.93
N VAL A 215 20.07 -16.46 9.31
CA VAL A 215 18.69 -16.14 8.96
C VAL A 215 17.79 -17.24 9.51
N LEU A 216 16.75 -16.87 10.26
CA LEU A 216 15.73 -17.79 10.74
C LEU A 216 14.58 -17.81 9.74
N LYS A 217 14.18 -18.99 9.28
CA LYS A 217 12.94 -19.16 8.52
C LYS A 217 11.81 -19.47 9.48
N LEU A 218 10.77 -18.65 9.45
CA LEU A 218 9.56 -18.87 10.25
C LEU A 218 8.60 -19.83 9.55
N ARG A 219 7.66 -20.41 10.30
CA ARG A 219 6.63 -21.32 9.78
C ARG A 219 5.74 -20.72 8.68
N ASN A 220 5.58 -19.40 8.66
CA ASN A 220 4.85 -18.68 7.61
C ASN A 220 5.72 -18.31 6.39
N GLY A 221 6.97 -18.77 6.33
CA GLY A 221 7.90 -18.50 5.24
C GLY A 221 8.66 -17.16 5.34
N VAL A 222 8.42 -16.37 6.40
CA VAL A 222 9.15 -15.10 6.62
C VAL A 222 10.60 -15.38 7.02
N ASN A 223 11.53 -14.67 6.39
CA ASN A 223 12.96 -14.76 6.67
C ASN A 223 13.38 -13.65 7.64
N VAL A 224 13.91 -14.02 8.81
CA VAL A 224 14.29 -13.09 9.87
C VAL A 224 15.82 -13.03 10.02
N PRO A 225 16.46 -11.87 9.81
CA PRO A 225 17.89 -11.73 9.98
C PRO A 225 18.29 -11.71 11.47
N VAL A 226 19.35 -12.45 11.82
CA VAL A 226 19.95 -12.44 13.16
C VAL A 226 21.20 -11.58 13.15
N SER A 227 21.22 -10.52 13.96
CA SER A 227 22.43 -9.67 14.08
C SER A 227 23.49 -10.34 14.95
N LYS A 228 24.75 -9.96 14.71
CA LYS A 228 25.92 -10.50 15.43
C LYS A 228 25.77 -10.39 16.96
N THR A 229 25.27 -9.27 17.46
CA THR A 229 25.08 -8.99 18.90
C THR A 229 24.05 -9.92 19.57
N PHE A 230 23.07 -10.42 18.81
CA PHE A 230 22.00 -11.26 19.35
C PHE A 230 22.21 -12.76 19.07
N ARG A 231 23.31 -13.14 18.39
CA ARG A 231 23.60 -14.55 18.07
C ARG A 231 23.70 -15.42 19.31
N ASP A 232 24.34 -14.96 20.37
CA ASP A 232 24.51 -15.77 21.59
C ASP A 232 23.19 -15.96 22.33
N GLN A 233 22.30 -14.97 22.26
CA GLN A 233 20.92 -15.08 22.77
C GLN A 233 20.06 -16.03 21.94
N VAL A 234 20.30 -16.12 20.63
CA VAL A 234 19.64 -17.11 19.77
C VAL A 234 20.22 -18.51 20.00
N LYS A 235 21.53 -18.66 20.22
CA LYS A 235 22.14 -19.96 20.55
C LYS A 235 21.59 -20.54 21.86
N SER A 236 21.37 -19.71 22.87
CA SER A 236 20.85 -20.18 24.17
C SER A 236 19.40 -20.69 24.13
N THR A 237 18.67 -20.46 23.03
CA THR A 237 17.34 -21.05 22.81
C THR A 237 17.38 -22.46 22.23
N GLY A 238 18.53 -22.95 21.79
CA GLY A 238 18.64 -24.21 21.07
C GLY A 238 18.07 -24.18 19.64
N TRP A 239 17.77 -23.00 19.08
CA TRP A 239 17.39 -22.87 17.66
C TRP A 239 18.57 -23.06 16.71
N LEU A 240 19.79 -23.00 17.23
CA LEU A 240 21.03 -23.19 16.51
C LEU A 240 21.68 -24.47 17.03
N ASP A 241 21.83 -25.46 16.16
CA ASP A 241 22.68 -26.63 16.40
C ASP A 241 24.17 -26.23 16.47
#